data_AF-A0A420UX85-F1
#
_entry.id   AF-A0A420UX85-F1
#
_cell.length_a   1.000
_cell.length_b   1.000
_cell.length_c   1.000
_cell.angle_alpha   90.00
_cell.angle_beta   90.00
_cell.angle_gamma   90.00
#
_symmetry.space_group_name_H-M   'P 1'
#
loop_
_entity.id
_entity.type
_entity.pdbx_description
1 polymer ?
#
loop_
_entity_poly.entity_id
_entity_poly.type
_entity_poly.pdbx_seq_one_letter_code
_entity_poly.pdbx_strand_id
1 'polypeptide(L)'
;MSDRDDWRWEYDPDAEHVVAGLPPQVVAEVERLAGEMVALAEVGIDVTDLGEGPRRGVPGGVRRIPLLADGWFYALPLPRLRLIAITRVIPPFTQL
;
A
#
# COMPACT_ATOMS: atom_id res chain seq x y z
N MET A 1 16.52 6.06 19.71
CA MET A 1 15.18 5.84 19.12
C MET A 1 15.33 4.68 18.17
N SER A 2 14.50 3.64 18.31
CA SER A 2 14.57 2.48 17.43
C SER A 2 13.88 2.83 16.11
N ASP A 3 14.42 2.42 14.96
CA ASP A 3 13.80 2.57 13.62
C ASP A 3 12.33 2.09 13.53
N ARG A 4 11.84 1.37 14.56
CA ARG A 4 10.45 0.91 14.66
C ARG A 4 9.43 1.99 15.03
N ASP A 5 9.88 3.19 15.41
CA ASP A 5 8.98 4.27 15.77
C ASP A 5 8.49 5.07 14.56
N ASP A 6 9.05 4.89 13.36
CA ASP A 6 8.64 5.62 12.16
C ASP A 6 7.63 4.84 11.32
N TRP A 7 6.87 5.57 10.51
CA TRP A 7 5.97 4.94 9.54
C TRP A 7 6.80 4.27 8.43
N ARG A 8 6.41 3.06 8.07
CA ARG A 8 7.04 2.31 6.98
C ARG A 8 6.00 1.54 6.18
N TRP A 9 6.42 1.03 5.04
CA TRP A 9 5.66 0.05 4.27
C TRP A 9 6.52 -1.18 3.99
N GLU A 10 5.86 -2.32 3.78
CA GLU A 10 6.53 -3.56 3.38
C GLU A 10 5.62 -4.38 2.46
N TYR A 11 6.21 -5.27 1.67
CA TYR A 11 5.45 -6.34 1.02
C TYR A 11 5.20 -7.45 2.03
N ASP A 12 3.95 -7.95 2.08
CA ASP A 12 3.57 -9.07 2.94
C ASP A 12 2.97 -10.20 2.07
N PRO A 13 3.55 -11.42 2.07
CA PRO A 13 4.67 -11.85 2.93
C PRO A 13 6.05 -11.34 2.49
N ASP A 14 6.28 -11.11 1.19
CA ASP A 14 7.52 -10.55 0.64
C ASP A 14 7.35 -10.12 -0.84
N ALA A 15 8.39 -9.53 -1.43
CA ALA A 15 8.38 -9.09 -2.83
C ALA A 15 8.23 -10.25 -3.84
N GLU A 16 8.79 -11.43 -3.54
CA GLU A 16 8.71 -12.60 -4.42
C GLU A 16 7.26 -13.07 -4.58
N HIS A 17 6.45 -12.97 -3.52
CA HIS A 17 5.04 -13.34 -3.55
C HIS A 17 4.12 -12.24 -4.07
N VAL A 18 4.46 -10.96 -3.83
CA VAL A 18 3.55 -9.84 -4.12
C VAL A 18 3.77 -9.26 -5.52
N VAL A 19 5.01 -9.17 -6.01
CA VAL A 19 5.34 -8.45 -7.25
C VAL A 19 6.15 -9.25 -8.26
N ALA A 20 6.58 -10.48 -7.97
CA ALA A 20 7.35 -11.27 -8.94
C ALA A 20 6.56 -11.48 -10.25
N GLY A 21 7.25 -11.31 -11.37
CA GLY A 21 6.69 -11.45 -12.71
C GLY A 21 5.86 -10.26 -13.20
N LEU A 22 5.68 -9.22 -12.38
CA LEU A 22 5.04 -7.97 -12.83
C LEU A 22 6.02 -7.10 -13.64
N PRO A 23 5.51 -6.28 -14.58
CA PRO A 23 6.34 -5.30 -15.28
C PRO A 23 7.02 -4.34 -14.28
N PRO A 24 8.30 -3.99 -14.46
CA PRO A 24 9.02 -3.10 -13.55
C PRO A 24 8.34 -1.76 -13.30
N GLN A 25 7.64 -1.22 -14.31
CA GLN A 25 6.89 0.03 -14.19
C GLN A 25 5.70 -0.09 -13.22
N VAL A 26 5.05 -1.25 -13.15
CA VAL A 26 3.98 -1.52 -12.17
C VAL A 26 4.56 -1.53 -10.77
N VAL A 27 5.69 -2.24 -10.60
CA VAL A 27 6.36 -2.37 -9.30
C VAL A 27 6.78 -0.98 -8.80
N ALA A 28 7.46 -0.20 -9.64
CA ALA A 28 7.88 1.15 -9.30
C ALA A 28 6.71 2.06 -8.89
N GLU A 29 5.57 1.95 -9.56
CA GLU A 29 4.38 2.74 -9.21
C GLU A 29 3.74 2.29 -7.88
N VAL A 30 3.73 0.99 -7.58
CA VAL A 30 3.30 0.48 -6.28
C VAL A 30 4.20 1.00 -5.17
N GLU A 31 5.52 0.94 -5.35
CA GLU A 31 6.49 1.43 -4.37
C GLU A 31 6.36 2.95 -4.16
N ARG A 32 6.16 3.71 -5.25
CA ARG A 32 5.92 5.15 -5.20
C ARG A 32 4.67 5.47 -4.37
N LEU A 33 3.54 4.82 -4.67
CA LEU A 33 2.28 5.06 -3.97
C LEU A 33 2.35 4.61 -2.49
N ALA A 34 3.02 3.50 -2.19
CA ALA A 34 3.23 3.05 -0.82
C ALA A 34 4.08 4.05 -0.02
N GLY A 35 5.14 4.60 -0.64
CA GLY A 35 5.93 5.69 -0.07
C GLY A 35 5.11 6.96 0.19
N GLU A 36 4.21 7.34 -0.72
CA GLU A 36 3.30 8.47 -0.52
C GLU A 36 2.33 8.24 0.64
N MET A 37 1.80 7.03 0.79
CA MET A 37 0.95 6.70 1.93
C MET A 37 1.71 6.81 3.26
N VAL A 38 2.98 6.41 3.31
CA VAL A 38 3.85 6.60 4.48
C VAL A 38 4.03 8.09 4.78
N ALA A 39 4.38 8.90 3.78
CA ALA A 39 4.57 10.34 3.95
C ALA A 39 3.30 11.04 4.47
N LEU A 40 2.12 10.62 4.01
CA LEU A 40 0.84 11.11 4.53
C LEU A 40 0.63 10.70 6.00
N ALA A 41 0.97 9.46 6.36
CA ALA A 41 0.86 8.97 7.73
C ALA A 41 1.78 9.72 8.70
N GLU A 42 2.98 10.09 8.25
CA GLU A 42 3.95 10.89 9.02
C GLU A 42 3.41 12.28 9.38
N VAL A 43 2.67 12.91 8.48
CA VAL A 43 2.03 14.22 8.74
C VAL A 43 0.66 14.09 9.43
N GLY A 44 0.30 12.88 9.90
CA GLY A 44 -0.88 12.63 10.73
C GLY A 44 -2.18 12.35 9.97
N ILE A 45 -2.12 12.09 8.66
CA ILE A 45 -3.30 11.64 7.91
C ILE A 45 -3.64 10.20 8.30
N ASP A 46 -4.94 9.94 8.52
CA ASP A 46 -5.44 8.59 8.77
C ASP A 46 -5.39 7.77 7.47
N VAL A 47 -4.35 6.94 7.33
CA VAL A 47 -4.17 6.06 6.18
C VAL A 47 -5.24 4.98 6.04
N THR A 48 -6.08 4.76 7.06
CA THR A 48 -7.25 3.87 6.95
C THR A 48 -8.38 4.48 6.12
N ASP A 49 -8.32 5.79 5.84
CA ASP A 49 -9.26 6.50 4.97
C ASP A 49 -8.83 6.55 3.50
N LEU A 50 -7.63 6.07 3.17
CA LEU A 50 -7.11 6.04 1.81
C LEU A 50 -7.69 4.85 1.02
N GLY A 51 -8.03 5.11 -0.24
CA GLY A 51 -8.56 4.13 -1.17
C GLY A 51 -9.99 3.68 -0.89
N GLU A 52 -10.34 2.50 -1.41
CA GLU A 52 -11.65 1.87 -1.25
C GLU A 52 -11.57 0.74 -0.20
N GLY A 53 -12.56 0.62 0.68
CA GLY A 53 -12.56 -0.40 1.72
C GLY A 53 -13.89 -0.49 2.48
N PRO A 54 -14.02 -1.45 3.43
CA PRO A 54 -15.30 -1.83 4.02
C PRO A 54 -16.04 -0.67 4.70
N ARG A 55 -15.32 0.17 5.47
CA ARG A 55 -15.81 1.41 6.11
C ARG A 55 -14.66 2.42 6.28
N ARG A 56 -14.92 3.70 6.00
CA ARG A 56 -14.01 4.82 6.30
C ARG A 56 -14.02 5.14 7.80
N GLY A 57 -12.88 5.53 8.36
CA GLY A 57 -12.68 5.95 9.75
C GLY A 57 -12.75 4.83 10.78
N VAL A 58 -12.81 3.56 10.34
CA VAL A 58 -12.80 2.40 11.23
C VAL A 58 -11.45 1.70 11.07
N PRO A 59 -10.65 1.59 12.16
CA PRO A 59 -9.37 0.91 12.13
C PRO A 59 -9.49 -0.54 11.66
N GLY A 60 -8.57 -0.94 10.78
CA GLY A 60 -8.50 -2.28 10.20
C GLY A 60 -9.13 -2.38 8.81
N GLY A 61 -8.96 -3.55 8.19
CA GLY A 61 -9.47 -3.84 6.86
C GLY A 61 -8.51 -3.42 5.74
N VAL A 62 -8.47 -4.28 4.72
CA VAL A 62 -7.69 -4.07 3.50
C VAL A 62 -8.30 -2.93 2.69
N ARG A 63 -7.43 -2.11 2.09
CA ARG A 63 -7.74 -0.96 1.24
C ARG A 63 -7.29 -1.26 -0.17
N ARG A 64 -8.16 -0.95 -1.13
CA ARG A 64 -7.89 -1.03 -2.56
C ARG A 64 -7.39 0.33 -3.02
N ILE A 65 -6.13 0.40 -3.42
CA ILE A 65 -5.49 1.63 -3.91
C ILE A 65 -5.44 1.55 -5.44
N PRO A 66 -6.04 2.51 -6.17
CA PRO A 66 -5.94 2.56 -7.63
C PRO A 66 -4.48 2.60 -8.09
N LEU A 67 -4.18 1.90 -9.17
CA LEU A 67 -2.83 1.76 -9.72
C LEU A 67 -2.89 1.90 -11.24
N LEU A 68 -2.12 2.84 -11.80
CA LEU A 68 -2.14 3.16 -13.23
C LEU A 68 -3.58 3.47 -13.70
N ALA A 69 -3.97 2.98 -14.89
CA ALA A 69 -5.26 3.29 -15.49
C ALA A 69 -6.42 2.44 -14.95
N ASP A 70 -6.17 1.15 -14.71
CA ASP A 70 -7.21 0.16 -14.48
C ASP A 70 -6.84 -0.94 -13.47
N GLY A 71 -5.63 -0.88 -12.91
CA GLY A 71 -5.14 -1.78 -11.88
C GLY A 71 -5.39 -1.28 -10.47
N TRP A 72 -5.06 -2.11 -9.49
CA TRP A 72 -5.02 -1.70 -8.09
C TRP A 72 -4.08 -2.60 -7.28
N PHE A 73 -3.71 -2.15 -6.08
CA PHE A 73 -3.10 -3.02 -5.07
C PHE A 73 -3.86 -3.00 -3.76
N TYR A 74 -3.66 -4.03 -2.96
CA TYR A 74 -4.20 -4.14 -1.62
C TYR A 74 -3.16 -3.65 -0.61
N ALA A 75 -3.54 -2.63 0.16
CA ALA A 75 -2.80 -2.13 1.30
C ALA A 75 -3.56 -2.47 2.60
N LEU A 76 -2.86 -2.95 3.61
CA LEU A 76 -3.38 -3.15 4.95
C LEU A 76 -2.69 -2.16 5.89
N PRO A 77 -3.32 -1.01 6.21
CA PRO A 77 -2.79 -0.10 7.19
C PRO A 77 -2.91 -0.71 8.59
N LEU A 78 -1.80 -0.69 9.33
CA LEU A 78 -1.66 -1.22 10.69
C LEU A 78 -1.13 -0.09 11.59
N PRO A 79 -1.96 0.90 11.97
CA PRO A 79 -1.46 2.11 12.64
C PRO A 79 -0.74 1.86 13.97
N ARG A 80 -1.17 0.83 14.72
CA ARG A 80 -0.50 0.42 15.97
C ARG A 80 0.95 -0.05 15.76
N LEU A 81 1.27 -0.52 14.56
CA LEU A 81 2.60 -0.98 14.17
C LEU A 81 3.33 0.05 13.30
N ARG A 82 2.68 1.20 13.00
CA ARG A 82 3.13 2.22 12.06
C ARG A 82 3.58 1.61 10.73
N LEU A 83 2.77 0.68 10.24
CA LEU A 83 3.06 -0.14 9.08
C LEU A 83 1.93 -0.07 8.07
N ILE A 84 2.27 -0.06 6.79
CA ILE A 84 1.36 -0.31 5.68
C ILE A 84 1.87 -1.56 4.95
N ALA A 85 1.14 -2.66 5.04
CA ALA A 85 1.51 -3.91 4.36
C ALA A 85 0.85 -3.98 2.98
N ILE A 86 1.64 -4.14 1.93
CA ILE A 86 1.16 -4.34 0.56
C ILE A 86 1.06 -5.85 0.32
N THR A 87 -0.15 -6.36 0.12
CA THR A 87 -0.40 -7.82 0.13
C THR A 87 -0.64 -8.41 -1.24
N ARG A 88 -1.03 -7.59 -2.23
CA ARG A 88 -1.26 -8.05 -3.60
C ARG A 88 -1.35 -6.91 -4.59
N VAL A 89 -0.86 -7.13 -5.80
CA VAL A 89 -1.06 -6.24 -6.95
C VAL A 89 -1.95 -6.94 -7.97
N ILE A 90 -2.97 -6.24 -8.45
CA ILE A 90 -4.06 -6.80 -9.24
C ILE A 90 -4.13 -6.08 -10.60
N PRO A 91 -3.99 -6.82 -11.72
CA PRO A 91 -4.23 -6.29 -13.07
C PRO A 91 -5.73 -6.04 -13.28
N PRO A 92 -6.16 -5.40 -14.39
CA PRO A 92 -5.43 -5.13 -15.63
C PRO A 92 -4.41 -3.98 -15.53
N PHE A 93 -3.43 -4.00 -16.45
CA PHE A 93 -2.53 -2.88 -16.72
C PHE A 93 -2.53 -2.62 -18.22
N THR A 94 -3.72 -2.34 -18.78
CA THR A 94 -3.97 -2.46 -20.24
C THR A 94 -3.16 -1.46 -21.09
N GLN A 95 -2.49 -0.50 -20.45
CA GLN A 95 -1.71 0.56 -21.11
C GLN A 95 -0.18 0.40 -20.96
N LEU A 96 0.30 -0.77 -20.56
CA LEU A 96 1.73 -1.10 -20.50
C LEU A 96 2.25 -1.77 -21.77
#